data_AF-A0A918RL70-F1
#
_entry.id   AF-A0A918RL70-F1
#
_cell.length_a   1.000
_cell.length_b   1.000
_cell.length_c   1.000
_cell.angle_alpha   90.00
_cell.angle_beta   90.00
_cell.angle_gamma   90.00
#
_symmetry.space_group_name_H-M   'P 1'
#
loop_
_entity.id
_entity.type
_entity.pdbx_description
1 polymer ?
#
loop_
_entity_poly.entity_id
_entity_poly.type
_entity_poly.pdbx_seq_one_letter_code
_entity_poly.pdbx_strand_id
1 'polypeptide(L)'
;MQARTALTAIAILAATLSACGSSDSDSKSVPTKAATTEATEAPVPSSAAPETTAPAEEAPKLSPTTEKPDKYEQTWKRPYSNTTCGDFLSGMNGHERWVTAADMLSAARRSDGGSGLPADSEITRFQKDMSAACEGSADAKVTEIGAALYLMDPTYKP
;
A
#
# COMPACT_ATOMS: atom_id res chain seq x y z
N MET A 1 -55.52 -19.74 4.26
CA MET A 1 -54.80 -19.94 5.55
C MET A 1 -53.67 -18.91 5.54
N GLN A 2 -53.83 -17.69 6.08
CA GLN A 2 -53.59 -17.30 7.50
C GLN A 2 -52.33 -17.98 8.06
N ALA A 3 -51.32 -17.30 8.64
CA ALA A 3 -51.28 -16.06 9.42
C ALA A 3 -49.81 -15.51 9.43
N ARG A 4 -49.55 -14.20 9.31
CA ARG A 4 -49.34 -13.19 10.39
C ARG A 4 -48.09 -13.46 11.27
N THR A 5 -47.02 -12.65 11.16
CA THR A 5 -46.72 -11.41 11.93
C THR A 5 -45.67 -11.70 13.01
N ALA A 6 -44.56 -10.93 13.05
CA ALA A 6 -44.03 -10.18 14.21
C ALA A 6 -42.50 -10.37 14.26
N LEU A 7 -41.62 -9.50 14.76
CA LEU A 7 -41.70 -8.14 15.29
C LEU A 7 -40.26 -7.60 15.30
N THR A 8 -40.16 -6.30 15.08
CA THR A 8 -38.99 -5.43 15.19
C THR A 8 -38.32 -5.51 16.57
N ALA A 9 -36.99 -5.52 16.62
CA ALA A 9 -36.22 -5.14 17.80
C ALA A 9 -35.11 -4.16 17.39
N ILE A 10 -35.40 -2.88 17.56
CA ILE A 10 -34.46 -1.76 17.50
C ILE A 10 -33.80 -1.69 18.88
N ALA A 11 -32.48 -1.81 18.96
CA ALA A 11 -31.71 -1.45 20.15
C ALA A 11 -30.88 -0.20 19.82
N ILE A 12 -31.37 0.93 20.30
CA ILE A 12 -30.68 2.21 20.35
C ILE A 12 -29.68 2.14 21.51
N LEU A 13 -28.40 2.39 21.25
CA LEU A 13 -27.41 2.69 22.28
C LEU A 13 -26.89 4.11 22.01
N ALA A 14 -27.44 5.04 22.78
CA ALA A 14 -27.03 6.43 22.80
C ALA A 14 -26.08 6.70 23.98
N ALA A 15 -24.97 7.37 23.64
CA ALA A 15 -24.26 8.41 24.39
C ALA A 15 -23.68 8.13 25.79
N THR A 16 -22.36 8.34 25.91
CA THR A 16 -21.80 9.22 26.95
C THR A 16 -20.60 9.99 26.40
N LEU A 17 -20.77 11.27 26.09
CA LEU A 17 -19.68 12.25 26.11
C LEU A 17 -19.33 12.51 27.58
N SER A 18 -18.04 12.43 27.93
CA SER A 18 -17.51 12.97 29.18
C SER A 18 -16.43 13.98 28.84
N ALA A 19 -16.72 15.25 29.13
CA ALA A 19 -15.80 16.37 29.06
C ALA A 19 -15.73 17.01 30.45
N CYS A 20 -14.54 17.07 31.06
CA CYS A 20 -14.17 18.07 32.08
C CYS A 20 -12.67 18.02 32.45
N GLY A 21 -12.08 19.21 32.64
CA GLY A 21 -10.82 19.47 33.38
C GLY A 21 -9.68 19.98 32.50
N SER A 22 -9.58 21.28 32.17
CA SER A 22 -9.02 22.41 32.96
C SER A 22 -7.49 22.38 33.16
N SER A 23 -6.88 23.50 32.75
CA SER A 23 -5.47 23.88 32.74
C SER A 23 -4.79 23.90 34.10
N ASP A 24 -3.46 23.68 34.14
CA ASP A 24 -2.53 24.52 34.90
C ASP A 24 -1.06 24.30 34.46
N SER A 25 -0.36 25.43 34.38
CA SER A 25 1.08 25.59 34.12
C SER A 25 1.87 25.45 35.42
N ASP A 26 3.03 24.77 35.44
CA ASP A 26 4.33 25.39 35.76
C ASP A 26 5.51 24.38 35.73
N SER A 27 6.50 24.74 34.92
CA SER A 27 7.95 24.60 35.03
C SER A 27 8.61 23.53 35.92
N LYS A 28 9.43 22.68 35.28
CA LYS A 28 10.81 22.48 35.74
C LYS A 28 11.76 22.17 34.58
N SER A 29 12.54 23.18 34.20
CA SER A 29 13.69 23.08 33.30
C SER A 29 14.79 22.21 33.90
N VAL A 30 15.39 21.34 33.08
CA VAL A 30 16.76 20.84 33.28
C VAL A 30 17.46 20.82 31.92
N PRO A 31 18.64 21.45 31.77
CA PRO A 31 19.43 21.41 30.55
C PRO A 31 20.42 20.25 30.58
N THR A 32 20.60 19.54 29.46
CA THR A 32 21.81 18.72 29.19
C THR A 32 21.88 18.55 27.67
N LYS A 33 22.58 19.46 26.99
CA LYS A 33 23.99 19.39 26.56
C LYS A 33 24.13 18.60 25.25
N ALA A 34 24.33 19.39 24.19
CA ALA A 34 24.72 18.95 22.86
C ALA A 34 26.05 18.19 22.88
N ALA A 35 26.15 17.19 22.02
CA ALA A 35 27.41 16.69 21.49
C ALA A 35 27.21 16.44 19.99
N THR A 36 27.65 17.42 19.21
CA THR A 36 27.96 17.36 17.79
C THR A 36 29.26 16.58 17.60
N THR A 37 29.29 15.67 16.64
CA THR A 37 30.49 15.21 15.92
C THR A 37 29.96 14.60 14.61
N GLU A 38 29.81 15.34 13.51
CA GLU A 38 30.85 15.64 12.50
C GLU A 38 31.78 14.45 12.20
N ALA A 39 31.51 13.76 11.09
CA ALA A 39 32.53 13.08 10.31
C ALA A 39 32.27 13.39 8.83
N THR A 40 33.24 14.13 8.31
CA THR A 40 33.38 14.76 7.00
C THR A 40 34.09 13.81 6.03
N GLU A 41 33.75 13.98 4.73
CA GLU A 41 34.53 13.59 3.53
C GLU A 41 34.74 12.08 3.26
N ALA A 42 34.78 11.58 2.02
CA ALA A 42 35.18 12.20 0.76
C ALA A 42 34.69 11.33 -0.45
N PRO A 43 34.96 11.75 -1.70
CA PRO A 43 34.20 11.42 -2.89
C PRO A 43 34.63 10.10 -3.55
N VAL A 44 33.71 9.46 -4.27
CA VAL A 44 34.05 8.43 -5.27
C VAL A 44 33.77 8.98 -6.68
N PRO A 45 34.70 8.77 -7.63
CA PRO A 45 34.80 9.55 -8.86
C PRO A 45 33.90 9.04 -10.00
N SER A 46 33.71 9.97 -10.94
CA SER A 46 33.42 9.74 -12.35
C SER A 46 34.26 8.62 -12.98
N SER A 47 33.62 7.72 -13.71
CA SER A 47 34.17 6.97 -14.85
C SER A 47 32.97 6.45 -15.64
N ALA A 48 32.64 7.12 -16.75
CA ALA A 48 33.21 6.86 -18.06
C ALA A 48 32.58 5.59 -18.67
N ALA A 49 31.86 5.84 -19.76
CA ALA A 49 31.35 4.82 -20.68
C ALA A 49 32.45 3.85 -21.11
N PRO A 50 32.05 2.67 -21.58
CA PRO A 50 32.55 2.20 -22.86
C PRO A 50 31.46 2.37 -23.91
N GLU A 51 31.69 3.30 -24.84
CA GLU A 51 31.22 3.13 -26.21
C GLU A 51 31.73 1.77 -26.70
N THR A 52 30.84 0.79 -26.78
CA THR A 52 31.07 -0.38 -27.62
C THR A 52 30.37 -0.11 -28.93
N THR A 53 31.15 0.40 -29.89
CA THR A 53 30.85 0.27 -31.31
C THR A 53 30.83 -1.22 -31.64
N ALA A 54 29.64 -1.82 -31.56
CA ALA A 54 29.37 -3.07 -32.27
C ALA A 54 29.06 -2.72 -33.74
N PRO A 55 29.66 -3.42 -34.70
CA PRO A 55 29.38 -3.20 -36.12
C PRO A 55 27.91 -3.46 -36.41
N ALA A 56 27.35 -2.64 -37.31
CA ALA A 56 26.05 -2.82 -37.91
C ALA A 56 25.96 -4.21 -38.56
N GLU A 57 25.41 -5.16 -37.83
CA GLU A 57 24.94 -6.43 -38.37
C GLU A 57 23.41 -6.35 -38.43
N GLU A 58 22.92 -6.57 -39.63
CA GLU A 58 21.56 -6.39 -40.12
C GLU A 58 20.48 -6.83 -39.10
N ALA A 59 19.76 -5.85 -38.55
CA ALA A 59 18.65 -6.13 -37.65
C ALA A 59 17.59 -6.96 -38.38
N PRO A 60 17.24 -8.18 -37.92
CA PRO A 60 15.98 -8.76 -38.34
C PRO A 60 14.89 -7.79 -37.88
N LYS A 61 14.07 -7.30 -38.83
CA LYS A 61 12.82 -6.62 -38.52
C LYS A 61 11.96 -7.56 -37.68
N LEU A 62 12.13 -7.50 -36.38
CA LEU A 62 11.21 -8.06 -35.41
C LEU A 62 9.94 -7.23 -35.57
N SER A 63 9.03 -7.78 -36.37
CA SER A 63 7.63 -7.37 -36.37
C SER A 63 7.19 -7.20 -34.92
N PRO A 64 6.52 -6.10 -34.54
CA PRO A 64 5.98 -5.95 -33.20
C PRO A 64 5.03 -7.11 -32.99
N THR A 65 5.48 -8.11 -32.25
CA THR A 65 4.60 -9.15 -31.75
C THR A 65 3.81 -8.42 -30.70
N THR A 66 2.53 -8.17 -30.98
CA THR A 66 1.58 -7.64 -30.01
C THR A 66 1.46 -8.65 -28.87
N GLU A 67 2.45 -8.64 -27.96
CA GLU A 67 2.35 -9.34 -26.69
C GLU A 67 1.19 -8.70 -25.95
N LYS A 68 0.19 -9.53 -25.63
CA LYS A 68 -0.88 -9.10 -24.75
C LYS A 68 -0.22 -8.79 -23.40
N PRO A 69 -0.56 -7.66 -22.77
CA PRO A 69 0.00 -7.32 -21.47
C PRO A 69 -0.27 -8.46 -20.47
N ASP A 70 0.72 -8.77 -19.65
CA ASP A 70 0.59 -9.82 -18.63
C ASP A 70 -0.51 -9.42 -17.62
N LYS A 71 -1.23 -10.40 -17.07
CA LYS A 71 -2.33 -10.11 -16.13
C LYS A 71 -1.87 -9.39 -14.85
N TYR A 72 -0.59 -9.48 -14.49
CA TYR A 72 0.02 -8.77 -13.37
C TYR A 72 0.94 -7.64 -13.85
N GLU A 73 0.83 -7.21 -15.11
CA GLU A 73 1.61 -6.08 -15.60
C GLU A 73 1.16 -4.79 -14.90
N GLN A 74 2.12 -4.15 -14.23
CA GLN A 74 1.93 -2.91 -13.51
C GLN A 74 2.40 -1.72 -14.35
N THR A 75 1.47 -0.82 -14.70
CA THR A 75 1.78 0.42 -15.43
C THR A 75 2.05 1.60 -14.51
N TRP A 76 1.69 1.49 -13.23
CA TRP A 76 1.91 2.52 -12.24
C TRP A 76 3.40 2.79 -12.03
N LYS A 77 3.84 4.03 -12.32
CA LYS A 77 5.27 4.38 -12.37
C LYS A 77 5.89 4.68 -11.02
N ARG A 78 5.07 4.90 -9.98
CA ARG A 78 5.55 5.27 -8.65
C ARG A 78 5.73 4.01 -7.81
N PRO A 79 6.82 3.87 -7.04
CA PRO A 79 6.95 2.74 -6.13
C PRO A 79 5.83 2.77 -5.09
N TYR A 80 5.35 1.59 -4.67
CA TYR A 80 4.23 1.49 -3.73
C TYR A 80 4.54 2.15 -2.37
N SER A 81 5.79 2.11 -1.92
CA SER A 81 6.22 2.79 -0.67
C SER A 81 6.01 4.31 -0.69
N ASN A 82 5.99 4.93 -1.88
CA ASN A 82 5.74 6.36 -2.03
C ASN A 82 4.31 6.67 -2.47
N THR A 83 3.50 5.64 -2.77
CA THR A 83 2.12 5.79 -3.22
C THR A 83 1.22 6.02 -2.01
N THR A 84 0.41 7.08 -2.05
CA THR A 84 -0.59 7.37 -1.01
C THR A 84 -1.93 6.72 -1.31
N CYS A 85 -2.83 6.70 -0.34
CA CYS A 85 -4.23 6.33 -0.56
C CYS A 85 -4.94 7.24 -1.56
N GLY A 86 -4.60 8.53 -1.60
CA GLY A 86 -5.09 9.47 -2.60
C GLY A 86 -4.65 9.07 -4.01
N ASP A 87 -3.38 8.70 -4.18
CA ASP A 87 -2.86 8.16 -5.44
C ASP A 87 -3.56 6.84 -5.82
N PHE A 88 -3.74 5.94 -4.85
CA PHE A 88 -4.40 4.65 -5.08
C PHE A 88 -5.86 4.82 -5.51
N LEU A 89 -6.61 5.73 -4.86
CA LEU A 89 -8.04 5.94 -5.13
C LEU A 89 -8.32 6.83 -6.35
N SER A 90 -7.42 7.72 -6.72
CA SER A 90 -7.67 8.71 -7.77
C SER A 90 -6.69 8.64 -8.94
N GLY A 91 -5.45 8.21 -8.69
CA GLY A 91 -4.39 8.13 -9.70
C GLY A 91 -4.32 6.79 -10.40
N MET A 92 -4.52 5.68 -9.68
CA MET A 92 -4.50 4.34 -10.26
C MET A 92 -5.84 4.00 -10.91
N ASN A 93 -5.78 3.37 -12.08
CA ASN A 93 -6.95 2.72 -12.68
C ASN A 93 -7.28 1.40 -11.97
N GLY A 94 -8.43 0.78 -12.30
CA GLY A 94 -8.90 -0.43 -11.62
C GLY A 94 -7.93 -1.62 -11.72
N HIS A 95 -7.28 -1.79 -12.88
CA HIS A 95 -6.28 -2.84 -13.09
C HIS A 95 -5.04 -2.59 -12.23
N GLU A 96 -4.50 -1.37 -12.24
CA GLU A 96 -3.33 -1.00 -11.43
C GLU A 96 -3.57 -1.22 -9.94
N ARG A 97 -4.78 -0.90 -9.44
CA ARG A 97 -5.17 -1.17 -8.04
C ARG A 97 -5.23 -2.66 -7.74
N TRP A 98 -5.78 -3.45 -8.68
CA TRP A 98 -5.88 -4.89 -8.53
C TRP A 98 -4.51 -5.56 -8.52
N VAL A 99 -3.60 -5.17 -9.41
CA VAL A 99 -2.21 -5.65 -9.42
C VAL A 99 -1.47 -5.22 -8.15
N THR A 100 -1.66 -3.97 -7.70
CA THR A 100 -1.09 -3.49 -6.43
C THR A 100 -1.55 -4.35 -5.25
N ALA A 101 -2.85 -4.67 -5.19
CA ALA A 101 -3.42 -5.55 -4.18
C ALA A 101 -2.85 -6.99 -4.27
N ALA A 102 -2.68 -7.52 -5.48
CA ALA A 102 -2.09 -8.83 -5.73
C ALA A 102 -0.65 -8.90 -5.20
N ASP A 103 0.16 -7.89 -5.51
CA ASP A 103 1.56 -7.80 -5.10
C ASP A 103 1.69 -7.74 -3.57
N MET A 104 0.90 -6.88 -2.93
CA MET A 104 0.91 -6.71 -1.47
C MET A 104 0.45 -7.97 -0.75
N LEU A 105 -0.68 -8.56 -1.16
CA LEU A 105 -1.20 -9.77 -0.54
C LEU A 105 -0.22 -10.94 -0.72
N SER A 106 0.36 -11.08 -1.91
CA SER A 106 1.36 -12.12 -2.17
C SER A 106 2.61 -11.91 -1.32
N ALA A 107 3.12 -10.68 -1.20
CA ALA A 107 4.29 -10.37 -0.37
C ALA A 107 4.03 -10.64 1.11
N ALA A 108 2.85 -10.28 1.61
CA ALA A 108 2.44 -10.57 2.98
C ALA A 108 2.35 -12.08 3.25
N ARG A 109 1.67 -12.84 2.38
CA ARG A 109 1.59 -14.31 2.51
C ARG A 109 2.95 -14.99 2.48
N ARG A 110 3.88 -14.53 1.64
CA ARG A 110 5.26 -15.05 1.61
C ARG A 110 5.98 -14.86 2.94
N SER A 111 5.70 -13.76 3.64
CA SER A 111 6.28 -13.48 4.97
C SER A 111 5.75 -14.46 6.04
N ASP A 112 4.52 -14.94 5.88
CA ASP A 112 3.89 -15.97 6.72
C ASP A 112 4.16 -17.42 6.21
N GLY A 113 5.11 -17.60 5.30
CA GLY A 113 5.50 -18.92 4.77
C GLY A 113 4.58 -19.49 3.69
N GLY A 114 3.60 -18.71 3.22
CA GLY A 114 2.74 -19.06 2.10
C GLY A 114 3.51 -19.10 0.78
N SER A 115 3.23 -20.11 -0.05
CA SER A 115 3.78 -20.24 -1.40
C SER A 115 2.66 -20.10 -2.44
N GLY A 116 2.92 -19.36 -3.50
CA GLY A 116 1.99 -19.21 -4.63
C GLY A 116 1.30 -17.85 -4.67
N LEU A 117 0.56 -17.64 -5.76
CA LEU A 117 -0.24 -16.45 -5.97
C LEU A 117 -1.63 -16.65 -5.34
N PRO A 118 -2.18 -15.64 -4.64
CA PRO A 118 -3.56 -15.66 -4.15
C PRO A 118 -4.56 -15.88 -5.29
N ALA A 119 -5.73 -16.42 -4.98
CA ALA A 119 -6.80 -16.54 -5.97
C ALA A 119 -7.32 -15.15 -6.37
N ASP A 120 -7.74 -14.98 -7.63
CA ASP A 120 -8.20 -13.68 -8.14
C ASP A 120 -9.37 -13.09 -7.33
N SER A 121 -10.22 -13.95 -6.74
CA SER A 121 -11.30 -13.54 -5.84
C SER A 121 -10.79 -12.95 -4.52
N GLU A 122 -9.71 -13.50 -3.96
CA GLU A 122 -9.05 -12.99 -2.76
C GLU A 122 -8.38 -11.65 -3.03
N ILE A 123 -7.70 -11.53 -4.18
CA ILE A 123 -7.09 -10.27 -4.63
C ILE A 123 -8.16 -9.19 -4.81
N THR A 124 -9.27 -9.53 -5.48
CA THR A 124 -10.38 -8.60 -5.70
C THR A 124 -11.01 -8.15 -4.40
N ARG A 125 -11.16 -9.05 -3.43
CA ARG A 125 -11.66 -8.71 -2.10
C ARG A 125 -10.68 -7.79 -1.37
N PHE A 126 -9.40 -8.14 -1.35
CA PHE A 126 -8.35 -7.34 -0.71
C PHE A 126 -8.25 -5.93 -1.32
N GLN A 127 -8.35 -5.82 -2.65
CA GLN A 127 -8.40 -4.54 -3.36
C GLN A 127 -9.59 -3.66 -2.95
N LYS A 128 -10.77 -4.26 -2.71
CA LYS A 128 -11.95 -3.54 -2.22
C LYS A 128 -11.75 -3.07 -0.79
N ASP A 129 -11.25 -3.94 0.08
CA ASP A 129 -10.99 -3.59 1.49
C ASP A 129 -9.92 -2.49 1.59
N MET A 130 -8.87 -2.55 0.78
CA MET A 130 -7.89 -1.47 0.64
C MET A 130 -8.51 -0.16 0.18
N SER A 131 -9.42 -0.22 -0.80
CA SER A 131 -10.09 0.98 -1.31
C SER A 131 -10.94 1.62 -0.20
N ALA A 132 -11.73 0.82 0.52
CA ALA A 132 -12.55 1.29 1.64
C ALA A 132 -11.70 1.87 2.78
N ALA A 133 -10.59 1.21 3.14
CA ALA A 133 -9.68 1.73 4.17
C ALA A 133 -9.02 3.05 3.76
N CYS A 134 -8.73 3.23 2.47
CA CYS A 134 -8.13 4.46 1.95
C CYS A 134 -9.08 5.67 1.93
N GLU A 135 -10.41 5.47 1.91
CA GLU A 135 -11.39 6.59 1.86
C GLU A 135 -11.25 7.54 3.06
N GLY A 136 -10.86 7.03 4.22
CA GLY A 136 -10.69 7.82 5.45
C GLY A 136 -9.27 8.36 5.67
N SER A 137 -8.32 8.14 4.75
CA SER A 137 -6.89 8.38 5.02
C SER A 137 -6.09 8.70 3.76
N ALA A 138 -6.47 9.74 3.02
CA ALA A 138 -5.87 10.06 1.72
C ALA A 138 -4.33 10.17 1.71
N ASP A 139 -3.71 10.66 2.78
CA ASP A 139 -2.26 10.85 2.86
C ASP A 139 -1.49 9.60 3.36
N ALA A 140 -2.20 8.59 3.88
CA ALA A 140 -1.58 7.36 4.37
C ALA A 140 -0.92 6.58 3.23
N LYS A 141 0.13 5.82 3.54
CA LYS A 141 0.80 4.99 2.52
C LYS A 141 -0.03 3.77 2.23
N VAL A 142 -0.18 3.46 0.94
CA VAL A 142 -0.96 2.28 0.50
C VAL A 142 -0.37 0.98 1.06
N THR A 143 0.96 0.92 1.25
CA THR A 143 1.65 -0.23 1.86
C THR A 143 1.31 -0.40 3.34
N GLU A 144 1.12 0.69 4.08
CA GLU A 144 0.72 0.63 5.50
C GLU A 144 -0.71 0.13 5.63
N ILE A 145 -1.61 0.61 4.78
CA ILE A 145 -3.00 0.13 4.71
C ILE A 145 -3.06 -1.35 4.35
N GLY A 146 -2.33 -1.78 3.31
CA GLY A 146 -2.29 -3.19 2.91
C GLY A 146 -1.77 -4.08 4.03
N ALA A 147 -0.69 -3.67 4.71
CA ALA A 147 -0.14 -4.42 5.83
C ALA A 147 -1.14 -4.49 7.02
N ALA A 148 -1.76 -3.37 7.38
CA ALA A 148 -2.75 -3.32 8.45
C ALA A 148 -3.94 -4.25 8.16
N LEU A 149 -4.50 -4.21 6.94
CA LEU A 149 -5.60 -5.08 6.53
C LEU A 149 -5.24 -6.56 6.60
N TYR A 150 -4.06 -6.93 6.11
CA TYR A 150 -3.57 -8.30 6.19
C TYR A 150 -3.44 -8.80 7.63
N LEU A 151 -2.97 -7.95 8.54
CA LEU A 151 -2.81 -8.30 9.95
C LEU A 151 -4.14 -8.35 10.70
N MET A 152 -5.09 -7.50 10.32
CA MET A 152 -6.40 -7.40 11.00
C MET A 152 -7.37 -8.51 10.60
N ASP A 153 -7.32 -8.98 9.35
CA ASP A 153 -8.19 -10.04 8.87
C ASP A 153 -7.42 -11.35 8.65
N PRO A 154 -7.58 -12.35 9.53
CA PRO A 154 -6.87 -13.61 9.45
C PRO A 154 -7.27 -14.45 8.22
N THR A 155 -8.37 -14.13 7.53
CA THR A 155 -8.77 -14.84 6.31
C THR A 155 -7.83 -14.57 5.12
N TYR A 156 -6.96 -13.57 5.22
CA TYR A 156 -5.93 -13.32 4.22
C TYR A 156 -4.67 -14.17 4.40
N LYS A 157 -4.50 -14.86 5.53
CA LYS A 157 -3.38 -15.78 5.76
C LYS A 157 -3.49 -17.02 4.85
N PRO A 158 -2.35 -17.61 4.45
CA PRO A 158 -2.34 -18.81 3.62
C PRO A 158 -2.92 -20.04 4.32
#